data_AF-F2NH77-F1
#
_entry.id   AF-F2NH77-F1
#
_cell.length_a   1.000
_cell.length_b   1.000
_cell.length_c   1.000
_cell.angle_alpha   90.00
_cell.angle_beta   90.00
_cell.angle_gamma   90.00
#
_symmetry.space_group_name_H-M   'P 1'
#
loop_
_entity.id
_entity.type
_entity.pdbx_description
1 polymer ?
#
loop_
_entity_poly.entity_id
_entity_poly.type
_entity_poly.pdbx_seq_one_letter_code
_entity_poly.pdbx_strand_id
1 'polypeptide(L)'
;MSAHCHSHSAPAPEITPEQWNAIDSIIESYRNVPGNLMPVLQAVQEEIGCLPPTVQDRIATGLNIPGSDVFGVMSFYSMYTWRPKGKYVIRFCESPPCHIQGADNLLEFTQAELGVPLKHTTKDGLFTLETTACLGVCEVAPAMQINEVVHGNLTKDKIRQILADYRAGKAPDYKKLPYSTNAFRSYKQAPGELILLENVGVIDPEKIDDYLAKGGYQALKQALTGMTPEKIVEEVKASGLRGRGGAGFPTGLKWSFTRPLDVPQKYIICNLDEGEPGTIKDRYIVEGDPHKLLEGMAIAGFAVGADKGYIYCRGEYYLCKHRLATAIAQARAKGYLGENLFGRGFSFDIEVRSGFGCYICGEETALIESIEGKRGYPRSKPPFPGVAGLWQKPTIVNNVETLAAIPAIITRGGEWYKSLGTADTTGTKIYQIIGHVRTPQIVEVPAGITLRELIDTYGGGMRDGGKFKMCQTGGASAGIVGPEALDVPVDFGMAKVGGALGSGTMLVMDESVCAVDFARSVAVFFAHESCGQCTPCREGTRQLLQTLTRIWEGKGQPGDLDFLERLGKTMMDASFCPLGQTAPAPLFSLLKRFRQEFEDHIAGKCTHGVCKMG
;
A
#
# COMPACT_ATOMS: atom_id res chain seq x y z
N MET A 1 -25.25 -6.40 11.51
CA MET A 1 -25.52 -7.86 11.45
C MET A 1 -25.28 -8.31 10.03
N SER A 2 -24.35 -9.24 9.86
CA SER A 2 -23.54 -9.37 8.66
C SER A 2 -24.28 -10.02 7.48
N ALA A 3 -23.95 -9.55 6.28
CA ALA A 3 -24.20 -10.26 5.02
C ALA A 3 -23.55 -11.68 4.98
N HIS A 4 -22.81 -12.06 6.02
CA HIS A 4 -22.14 -13.36 6.17
C HIS A 4 -23.08 -14.47 6.67
N CYS A 5 -24.22 -14.14 7.31
CA CYS A 5 -25.21 -15.13 7.74
C CYS A 5 -26.36 -15.36 6.74
N HIS A 6 -26.47 -14.56 5.67
CA HIS A 6 -27.60 -14.62 4.74
C HIS A 6 -27.16 -14.81 3.29
N SER A 7 -26.78 -16.04 2.95
CA SER A 7 -26.99 -16.60 1.60
C SER A 7 -26.84 -18.12 1.67
N HIS A 8 -27.98 -18.81 1.72
CA HIS A 8 -28.14 -20.25 1.94
C HIS A 8 -28.04 -21.12 0.67
N SER A 9 -27.31 -20.72 -0.38
CA SER A 9 -27.48 -21.36 -1.70
C SER A 9 -26.37 -22.29 -2.19
N ALA A 10 -25.22 -22.43 -1.51
CA ALA A 10 -24.17 -23.37 -1.91
C ALA A 10 -23.76 -24.26 -0.73
N PRO A 11 -23.77 -25.61 -0.87
CA PRO A 11 -23.23 -26.50 0.16
C PRO A 11 -21.74 -26.21 0.37
N ALA A 12 -21.27 -26.37 1.62
CA ALA A 12 -19.85 -26.30 1.91
C ALA A 12 -19.10 -27.36 1.07
N PRO A 13 -17.92 -27.04 0.51
CA PRO A 13 -17.15 -28.00 -0.26
C PRO A 13 -16.78 -29.19 0.64
N GLU A 14 -16.99 -30.41 0.15
CA GLU A 14 -16.47 -31.61 0.81
C GLU A 14 -14.93 -31.61 0.70
N ILE A 15 -14.26 -31.64 1.86
CA ILE A 15 -12.80 -31.69 1.93
C ILE A 15 -12.36 -33.15 1.89
N THR A 16 -11.53 -33.48 0.90
CA THR A 16 -11.01 -34.84 0.69
C THR A 16 -10.02 -35.26 1.77
N PRO A 17 -9.81 -36.58 2.01
CA PRO A 17 -8.78 -37.06 2.93
C PRO A 17 -7.37 -36.52 2.62
N GLU A 18 -7.03 -36.40 1.34
CA GLU A 18 -5.74 -35.85 0.89
C GLU A 18 -5.59 -34.39 1.28
N GLN A 19 -6.64 -33.58 1.11
CA GLN A 19 -6.66 -32.18 1.53
C GLN A 19 -6.56 -32.04 3.05
N TRP A 20 -7.20 -32.91 3.83
CA TRP A 20 -7.04 -32.90 5.29
C TRP A 20 -5.60 -33.19 5.72
N ASN A 21 -4.94 -34.16 5.07
CA ASN A 21 -3.52 -34.44 5.33
C ASN A 21 -2.63 -33.24 4.99
N ALA A 22 -2.91 -32.54 3.88
CA ALA A 22 -2.19 -31.33 3.51
C ALA A 22 -2.39 -30.20 4.54
N ILE A 23 -3.64 -29.97 4.98
CA ILE A 23 -3.98 -28.99 6.03
C ILE A 23 -3.21 -29.29 7.32
N ASP A 24 -3.21 -30.55 7.77
CA ASP A 24 -2.52 -30.95 8.99
C ASP A 24 -1.00 -30.77 8.87
N SER A 25 -0.42 -31.08 7.71
CA SER A 25 1.00 -30.84 7.42
C SER A 25 1.35 -29.35 7.45
N ILE A 26 0.47 -28.49 6.91
CA ILE A 26 0.66 -27.04 6.95
C ILE A 26 0.63 -26.56 8.41
N ILE A 27 -0.40 -26.93 9.17
CA ILE A 27 -0.54 -26.57 10.60
C ILE A 27 0.72 -26.97 11.37
N GLU A 28 1.20 -28.20 11.18
CA GLU A 28 2.40 -28.70 11.87
C GLU A 28 3.65 -27.88 11.54
N SER A 29 3.84 -27.52 10.26
CA SER A 29 5.01 -26.75 9.82
C SER A 29 5.10 -25.35 10.46
N TYR A 30 3.97 -24.78 10.90
CA TYR A 30 3.90 -23.46 11.52
C TYR A 30 3.66 -23.50 13.05
N ARG A 31 3.55 -24.68 13.67
CA ARG A 31 3.19 -24.82 15.09
C ARG A 31 4.07 -23.99 16.04
N ASN A 32 5.37 -23.94 15.76
CA ASN A 32 6.36 -23.22 16.56
C ASN A 32 6.75 -21.85 15.99
N VAL A 33 6.07 -21.38 14.95
CA VAL A 33 6.32 -20.07 14.34
C VAL A 33 5.48 -19.02 15.06
N PRO A 34 6.07 -17.99 15.67
CA PRO A 34 5.30 -16.90 16.26
C PRO A 34 4.43 -16.19 15.21
N GLY A 35 3.20 -15.84 15.57
CA GLY A 35 2.24 -15.20 14.64
C GLY A 35 1.78 -16.11 13.49
N ASN A 36 1.70 -17.42 13.73
CA ASN A 36 1.41 -18.44 12.71
C ASN A 36 0.00 -18.43 12.10
N LEU A 37 -1.01 -17.84 12.76
CA LEU A 37 -2.40 -17.95 12.30
C LEU A 37 -2.59 -17.47 10.85
N MET A 38 -2.14 -16.26 10.53
CA MET A 38 -2.28 -15.74 9.17
C MET A 38 -1.52 -16.56 8.11
N PRO A 39 -0.23 -16.90 8.30
CA PRO A 39 0.49 -17.82 7.41
C PRO A 39 -0.23 -19.15 7.18
N VAL A 40 -0.78 -19.76 8.23
CA VAL A 40 -1.53 -21.02 8.12
C VAL A 40 -2.81 -20.83 7.31
N LEU A 41 -3.59 -19.79 7.58
CA LEU A 41 -4.80 -19.50 6.81
C LEU A 41 -4.49 -19.25 5.33
N GLN A 42 -3.40 -18.54 5.04
CA GLN A 42 -2.95 -18.26 3.67
C GLN A 42 -2.52 -19.54 2.96
N ALA A 43 -1.64 -20.34 3.56
CA ALA A 43 -1.16 -21.59 2.98
C ALA A 43 -2.29 -22.60 2.76
N VAL A 44 -3.22 -22.73 3.73
CA VAL A 44 -4.40 -23.60 3.57
C VAL A 44 -5.31 -23.09 2.45
N GLN A 45 -5.56 -21.78 2.36
CA GLN A 45 -6.36 -21.23 1.27
C GLN A 45 -5.69 -21.43 -0.10
N GLU A 46 -4.37 -21.32 -0.20
CA GLU A 46 -3.63 -21.60 -1.43
C GLU A 46 -3.76 -23.07 -1.84
N GLU A 47 -3.75 -23.99 -0.87
CA GLU A 47 -3.86 -25.44 -1.10
C GLU A 47 -5.27 -25.87 -1.53
N ILE A 48 -6.32 -25.39 -0.84
CA ILE A 48 -7.69 -25.90 -1.04
C ILE A 48 -8.68 -24.87 -1.60
N GLY A 49 -8.24 -23.64 -1.85
CA GLY A 49 -8.99 -22.55 -2.48
C GLY A 49 -9.96 -21.78 -1.58
N CYS A 50 -10.37 -22.34 -0.44
CA CYS A 50 -11.27 -21.68 0.51
C CYS A 50 -11.14 -22.22 1.94
N LEU A 51 -11.73 -21.51 2.90
CA LEU A 51 -11.64 -21.78 4.33
C LEU A 51 -13.06 -21.94 4.93
N PRO A 52 -13.76 -23.06 4.67
CA PRO A 52 -15.08 -23.30 5.26
C PRO A 52 -14.99 -23.50 6.78
N PRO A 53 -16.10 -23.37 7.54
CA PRO A 53 -16.08 -23.45 9.01
C PRO A 53 -15.37 -24.70 9.57
N THR A 54 -15.53 -25.87 8.96
CA THR A 54 -14.87 -27.11 9.39
C THR A 54 -13.34 -27.03 9.31
N VAL A 55 -12.81 -26.36 8.29
CA VAL A 55 -11.37 -26.10 8.15
C VAL A 55 -10.90 -25.08 9.18
N GLN A 56 -11.71 -24.06 9.47
CA GLN A 56 -11.42 -23.07 10.51
C GLN A 56 -11.31 -23.75 11.89
N ASP A 57 -12.24 -24.65 12.23
CA ASP A 57 -12.23 -25.42 13.47
C ASP A 57 -11.00 -26.33 13.57
N ARG A 58 -10.58 -26.94 12.44
CA ARG A 58 -9.36 -27.75 12.38
C ARG A 58 -8.11 -26.92 12.63
N ILE A 59 -8.01 -25.74 12.02
CA ILE A 59 -6.90 -24.79 12.24
C ILE A 59 -6.87 -24.31 13.69
N ALA A 60 -8.03 -23.93 14.25
CA ALA A 60 -8.15 -23.50 15.65
C ALA A 60 -7.64 -24.59 16.61
N THR A 61 -8.09 -25.83 16.40
CA THR A 61 -7.66 -26.99 17.20
C THR A 61 -6.17 -27.27 17.04
N GLY A 62 -5.67 -27.26 15.80
CA GLY A 62 -4.28 -27.58 15.48
C GLY A 62 -3.28 -26.57 16.02
N LEU A 63 -3.64 -25.28 16.03
CA LEU A 63 -2.84 -24.19 16.60
C LEU A 63 -3.10 -23.96 18.09
N ASN A 64 -4.05 -24.68 18.69
CA ASN A 64 -4.47 -24.53 20.08
C ASN A 64 -4.88 -23.08 20.43
N ILE A 65 -5.75 -22.49 19.59
CA ILE A 65 -6.31 -21.15 19.77
C ILE A 65 -7.84 -21.19 19.73
N PRO A 66 -8.53 -20.19 20.32
CA PRO A 66 -9.98 -20.07 20.20
C PRO A 66 -10.43 -19.92 18.74
N GLY A 67 -11.51 -20.61 18.35
CA GLY A 67 -12.11 -20.42 17.02
C GLY A 67 -12.58 -18.98 16.75
N SER A 68 -12.88 -18.21 17.80
CA SER A 68 -13.17 -16.77 17.69
C SER A 68 -12.01 -15.94 17.16
N ASP A 69 -10.77 -16.37 17.40
CA ASP A 69 -9.58 -15.66 16.92
C ASP A 69 -9.38 -15.94 15.43
N VAL A 70 -9.58 -17.18 14.99
CA VAL A 70 -9.61 -17.55 13.57
C VAL A 70 -10.69 -16.76 12.83
N PHE A 71 -11.92 -16.77 13.33
CA PHE A 71 -13.03 -16.01 12.75
C PHE A 71 -12.75 -14.50 12.74
N GLY A 72 -12.21 -13.97 13.84
CA GLY A 72 -11.88 -12.55 13.98
C GLY A 72 -10.84 -12.09 12.96
N VAL A 73 -9.79 -12.88 12.72
CA VAL A 73 -8.80 -12.61 11.67
C VAL A 73 -9.43 -12.74 10.29
N MET A 74 -10.09 -13.86 10.00
CA MET A 74 -10.66 -14.09 8.67
C MET A 74 -11.70 -13.04 8.26
N SER A 75 -12.49 -12.51 9.21
CA SER A 75 -13.51 -11.50 8.93
C SER A 75 -12.95 -10.09 8.80
N PHE A 76 -11.70 -9.87 9.24
CA PHE A 76 -11.04 -8.57 9.19
C PHE A 76 -10.32 -8.33 7.86
N TYR A 77 -9.70 -9.37 7.29
CA TYR A 77 -8.93 -9.25 6.05
C TYR A 77 -9.73 -9.67 4.82
N SER A 78 -9.81 -8.80 3.80
CA SER A 78 -10.73 -8.93 2.67
C SER A 78 -10.41 -10.08 1.69
N MET A 79 -9.16 -10.55 1.67
CA MET A 79 -8.73 -11.58 0.71
C MET A 79 -9.00 -13.03 1.18
N TYR A 80 -9.45 -13.24 2.43
CA TYR A 80 -9.85 -14.57 2.89
C TYR A 80 -11.18 -15.00 2.26
N THR A 81 -11.18 -16.25 1.80
CA THR A 81 -12.21 -16.82 0.97
C THR A 81 -12.95 -17.90 1.76
N TRP A 82 -14.20 -17.61 2.11
CA TRP A 82 -15.04 -18.45 2.97
C TRP A 82 -15.75 -19.58 2.22
N ARG A 83 -15.85 -19.43 0.89
CA ARG A 83 -16.61 -20.30 0.00
C ARG A 83 -15.84 -20.47 -1.31
N PRO A 84 -16.04 -21.57 -2.04
CA PRO A 84 -15.39 -21.75 -3.34
C PRO A 84 -15.63 -20.55 -4.27
N LYS A 85 -14.54 -20.06 -4.88
CA LYS A 85 -14.56 -19.09 -5.97
C LYS A 85 -14.29 -19.80 -7.28
N GLY A 86 -14.56 -19.11 -8.39
CA GLY A 86 -14.19 -19.58 -9.71
C GLY A 86 -12.67 -19.66 -9.88
N LYS A 87 -12.24 -20.36 -10.93
CA LYS A 87 -10.81 -20.55 -11.26
C LYS A 87 -10.03 -19.22 -11.32
N TYR A 88 -10.69 -18.17 -11.79
CA TYR A 88 -10.13 -16.83 -11.96
C TYR A 88 -10.93 -15.82 -11.14
N VAL A 89 -10.31 -15.28 -10.10
CA VAL A 89 -10.90 -14.23 -9.27
C VAL A 89 -10.49 -12.88 -9.81
N ILE A 90 -11.46 -12.13 -10.32
CA ILE A 90 -11.30 -10.76 -10.81
C ILE A 90 -11.54 -9.81 -9.64
N ARG A 91 -10.55 -8.99 -9.31
CA ARG A 91 -10.64 -7.88 -8.35
C ARG A 91 -10.55 -6.57 -9.12
N PHE A 92 -11.67 -5.90 -9.28
CA PHE A 92 -11.76 -4.62 -9.97
C PHE A 92 -11.40 -3.47 -9.00
N CYS A 93 -10.53 -2.56 -9.41
CA CYS A 93 -10.06 -1.48 -8.54
C CYS A 93 -11.11 -0.36 -8.43
N GLU A 94 -11.53 -0.03 -7.22
CA GLU A 94 -12.48 1.06 -6.92
C GLU A 94 -11.81 2.31 -6.30
N SER A 95 -10.47 2.37 -6.35
CA SER A 95 -9.70 3.48 -5.79
C SER A 95 -10.07 4.83 -6.43
N PRO A 96 -9.95 5.95 -5.71
CA PRO A 96 -10.21 7.28 -6.28
C PRO A 96 -9.46 7.57 -7.60
N PRO A 97 -8.18 7.16 -7.79
CA PRO A 97 -7.52 7.28 -9.09
C PRO A 97 -8.18 6.49 -10.23
N CYS A 98 -8.71 5.29 -9.96
CA CYS A 98 -9.46 4.52 -10.96
C CYS A 98 -10.87 5.11 -11.19
N HIS A 99 -11.50 5.61 -10.13
CA HIS A 99 -12.81 6.25 -10.16
C HIS A 99 -12.85 7.43 -11.13
N ILE A 100 -11.91 8.38 -11.01
CA ILE A 100 -11.88 9.56 -11.90
C ILE A 100 -11.63 9.19 -13.37
N GLN A 101 -11.06 8.01 -13.63
CA GLN A 101 -10.85 7.47 -14.98
C GLN A 101 -12.04 6.63 -15.49
N GLY A 102 -13.17 6.60 -14.76
CA GLY A 102 -14.39 5.92 -15.17
C GLY A 102 -14.46 4.43 -14.84
N ALA A 103 -13.78 3.98 -13.78
CA ALA A 103 -13.81 2.58 -13.35
C ALA A 103 -15.22 2.03 -13.10
N ASP A 104 -16.13 2.82 -12.53
CA ASP A 104 -17.52 2.41 -12.26
C ASP A 104 -18.24 1.94 -13.54
N ASN A 105 -18.09 2.69 -14.63
CA ASN A 105 -18.68 2.34 -15.93
C ASN A 105 -18.10 1.05 -16.51
N LEU A 106 -16.81 0.80 -16.28
CA LEU A 106 -16.15 -0.43 -16.72
C LEU A 106 -16.50 -1.62 -15.84
N LEU A 107 -16.75 -1.40 -14.55
CA LEU A 107 -17.23 -2.42 -13.63
C LEU A 107 -18.65 -2.85 -14.01
N GLU A 108 -19.57 -1.90 -14.24
CA GLU A 108 -20.93 -2.17 -14.71
C GLU A 108 -20.90 -2.96 -16.04
N PHE A 109 -20.03 -2.56 -16.97
CA PHE A 109 -19.80 -3.30 -18.21
C PHE A 109 -19.28 -4.73 -17.96
N THR A 110 -18.34 -4.91 -17.03
CA THR A 110 -17.76 -6.22 -16.71
C THR A 110 -18.80 -7.16 -16.09
N GLN A 111 -19.69 -6.65 -15.23
CA GLN A 111 -20.82 -7.42 -14.70
C GLN A 111 -21.75 -7.90 -15.84
N ALA A 112 -22.06 -7.02 -16.79
CA ALA A 112 -22.90 -7.37 -17.93
C ALA A 112 -22.23 -8.41 -18.85
N GLU A 113 -20.94 -8.27 -19.12
CA GLU A 113 -20.16 -9.19 -19.95
C GLU A 113 -19.99 -10.59 -19.32
N LEU A 114 -19.90 -10.67 -17.99
CA LEU A 114 -19.83 -11.94 -17.26
C LEU A 114 -21.21 -12.53 -16.93
N GLY A 115 -22.27 -11.71 -16.97
CA GLY A 115 -23.62 -12.12 -16.58
C GLY A 115 -23.76 -12.44 -15.08
N VAL A 116 -22.90 -11.88 -14.23
CA VAL A 116 -22.95 -12.05 -12.77
C VAL A 116 -22.75 -10.73 -12.03
N PRO A 117 -23.43 -10.53 -10.89
CA PRO A 117 -23.18 -9.38 -10.02
C PRO A 117 -21.89 -9.55 -9.21
N LEU A 118 -21.46 -8.49 -8.52
CA LEU A 118 -20.35 -8.55 -7.56
C LEU A 118 -20.51 -9.71 -6.55
N LYS A 119 -19.38 -10.30 -6.17
CA LYS A 119 -19.23 -11.42 -5.22
C LYS A 119 -19.92 -12.72 -5.66
N HIS A 120 -20.21 -12.86 -6.94
CA HIS A 120 -20.78 -14.07 -7.52
C HIS A 120 -19.84 -14.70 -8.54
N THR A 121 -20.01 -16.00 -8.73
CA THR A 121 -19.26 -16.82 -9.67
C THR A 121 -20.13 -17.13 -10.88
N THR A 122 -19.53 -17.05 -12.06
CA THR A 122 -20.11 -17.47 -13.34
C THR A 122 -20.53 -18.94 -13.30
N LYS A 123 -21.58 -19.30 -14.07
CA LYS A 123 -22.19 -20.65 -14.03
C LYS A 123 -21.23 -21.77 -14.44
N ASP A 124 -20.24 -21.46 -15.27
CA ASP A 124 -19.17 -22.37 -15.70
C ASP A 124 -18.05 -22.52 -14.64
N GLY A 125 -18.15 -21.82 -13.50
CA GLY A 125 -17.15 -21.84 -12.44
C GLY A 125 -15.85 -21.15 -12.81
N LEU A 126 -15.81 -20.37 -13.89
CA LEU A 126 -14.55 -19.87 -14.43
C LEU A 126 -14.12 -18.56 -13.77
N PHE A 127 -15.05 -17.61 -13.64
CA PHE A 127 -14.79 -16.27 -13.07
C PHE A 127 -15.61 -15.98 -11.83
N THR A 128 -14.98 -15.38 -10.82
CA THR A 128 -15.66 -14.65 -9.72
C THR A 128 -15.32 -13.18 -9.84
N LEU A 129 -16.31 -12.29 -9.80
CA LEU A 129 -16.09 -10.85 -9.87
C LEU A 129 -16.22 -10.21 -8.49
N GLU A 130 -15.19 -9.49 -8.05
CA GLU A 130 -15.12 -8.76 -6.78
C GLU A 130 -14.52 -7.37 -7.01
N THR A 131 -14.64 -6.49 -6.02
CA THR A 131 -13.91 -5.23 -5.99
C THR A 131 -12.75 -5.29 -4.99
N THR A 132 -11.82 -4.36 -5.16
CA THR A 132 -10.75 -4.10 -4.19
C THR A 132 -10.51 -2.59 -4.12
N ALA A 133 -10.25 -2.11 -2.90
CA ALA A 133 -10.08 -0.69 -2.61
C ALA A 133 -8.95 -0.05 -3.42
N CYS A 134 -7.80 -0.72 -3.56
CA CYS A 134 -6.67 -0.22 -4.35
C CYS A 134 -5.76 -1.38 -4.78
N LEU A 135 -5.32 -1.39 -6.04
CA LEU A 135 -4.37 -2.38 -6.57
C LEU A 135 -2.91 -1.92 -6.57
N GLY A 136 -2.63 -0.66 -6.21
CA GLY A 136 -1.27 -0.10 -6.25
C GLY A 136 -0.69 -0.01 -7.67
N VAL A 137 -1.54 0.31 -8.66
CA VAL A 137 -1.20 0.33 -10.11
C VAL A 137 -1.77 1.59 -10.79
N CYS A 138 -1.85 2.70 -10.06
CA CYS A 138 -2.59 3.90 -10.46
C CYS A 138 -2.04 4.62 -11.71
N GLU A 139 -0.81 4.31 -12.14
CA GLU A 139 -0.24 4.76 -13.41
C GLU A 139 -0.89 4.09 -14.64
N VAL A 140 -1.58 2.97 -14.44
CA VAL A 140 -2.36 2.29 -15.48
C VAL A 140 -3.85 2.23 -15.11
N ALA A 141 -4.36 3.22 -14.37
CA ALA A 141 -5.78 3.31 -14.06
C ALA A 141 -6.62 3.57 -15.34
N PRO A 142 -7.83 2.99 -15.49
CA PRO A 142 -8.47 2.01 -14.60
C PRO A 142 -7.85 0.61 -14.70
N ALA A 143 -7.89 -0.14 -13.60
CA ALA A 143 -7.25 -1.45 -13.52
C ALA A 143 -8.10 -2.52 -12.83
N MET A 144 -7.80 -3.78 -13.15
CA MET A 144 -8.30 -4.97 -12.46
C MET A 144 -7.16 -5.98 -12.29
N GLN A 145 -7.27 -6.85 -11.30
CA GLN A 145 -6.36 -7.98 -11.11
C GLN A 145 -7.13 -9.29 -11.31
N ILE A 146 -6.60 -10.22 -12.08
CA ILE A 146 -7.15 -11.58 -12.21
C ILE A 146 -6.14 -12.56 -11.61
N ASN A 147 -6.51 -13.15 -10.47
CA ASN A 147 -5.59 -13.87 -9.58
C ASN A 147 -4.35 -13.02 -9.25
N GLU A 148 -3.18 -13.34 -9.80
CA GLU A 148 -1.92 -12.63 -9.55
C GLU A 148 -1.61 -11.55 -10.60
N VAL A 149 -2.30 -11.58 -11.75
CA VAL A 149 -1.94 -10.75 -12.92
C VAL A 149 -2.76 -9.47 -12.92
N VAL A 150 -2.07 -8.33 -13.02
CA VAL A 150 -2.69 -7.02 -13.16
C VAL A 150 -2.93 -6.68 -14.62
N HIS A 151 -4.10 -6.13 -14.90
CA HIS A 151 -4.49 -5.56 -16.19
C HIS A 151 -4.91 -4.11 -16.00
N GLY A 152 -4.13 -3.17 -16.54
CA GLY A 152 -4.43 -1.73 -16.50
C GLY A 152 -4.77 -1.14 -17.86
N ASN A 153 -4.99 0.18 -17.92
CA ASN A 153 -5.46 0.93 -19.08
C ASN A 153 -6.69 0.26 -19.70
N LEU A 154 -7.63 -0.11 -18.83
CA LEU A 154 -8.80 -0.89 -19.23
C LEU A 154 -9.72 -0.07 -20.13
N THR A 155 -10.19 -0.74 -21.18
CA THR A 155 -11.29 -0.29 -22.04
C THR A 155 -12.27 -1.46 -22.16
N LYS A 156 -13.49 -1.19 -22.65
CA LYS A 156 -14.50 -2.26 -22.87
C LYS A 156 -13.95 -3.38 -23.76
N ASP A 157 -13.27 -3.02 -24.85
CA ASP A 157 -12.69 -3.99 -25.78
C ASP A 157 -11.53 -4.77 -25.16
N LYS A 158 -10.67 -4.10 -24.39
CA LYS A 158 -9.58 -4.75 -23.68
C LYS A 158 -10.11 -5.75 -22.64
N ILE A 159 -11.17 -5.40 -21.91
CA ILE A 159 -11.83 -6.31 -20.96
C ILE A 159 -12.34 -7.56 -21.69
N ARG A 160 -13.05 -7.41 -22.81
CA ARG A 160 -13.52 -8.56 -23.60
C ARG A 160 -12.38 -9.46 -24.03
N GLN A 161 -11.29 -8.87 -24.54
CA GLN A 161 -10.12 -9.61 -24.97
C GLN A 161 -9.48 -10.38 -23.82
N ILE A 162 -9.27 -9.74 -22.66
CA ILE A 162 -8.71 -10.39 -21.47
C ILE A 162 -9.60 -11.57 -21.04
N LEU A 163 -10.91 -11.38 -20.93
CA LEU A 163 -11.83 -12.44 -20.54
C LEU A 163 -11.81 -13.61 -21.55
N ALA A 164 -11.73 -13.32 -22.85
CA ALA A 164 -11.61 -14.33 -23.89
C ALA A 164 -10.29 -15.12 -23.79
N ASP A 165 -9.17 -14.45 -23.53
CA ASP A 165 -7.87 -15.10 -23.37
C ASP A 165 -7.84 -16.04 -22.16
N TYR A 166 -8.43 -15.64 -21.04
CA TYR A 166 -8.55 -16.49 -19.85
C TYR A 166 -9.50 -17.69 -20.10
N ARG A 167 -10.60 -17.50 -20.82
CA ARG A 167 -11.48 -18.61 -21.29
C ARG A 167 -10.72 -19.59 -22.18
N ALA A 168 -9.82 -19.09 -23.03
CA ALA A 168 -8.97 -19.90 -23.90
C ALA A 168 -7.75 -20.51 -23.20
N GLY A 169 -7.59 -20.34 -21.88
CA GLY A 169 -6.45 -20.87 -21.12
C GLY A 169 -5.13 -20.14 -21.37
N LYS A 170 -5.16 -18.92 -21.93
CA LYS A 170 -4.00 -18.08 -22.22
C LYS A 170 -3.67 -17.10 -21.09
N ALA A 171 -3.89 -17.51 -19.84
CA ALA A 171 -3.58 -16.68 -18.67
C ALA A 171 -2.06 -16.41 -18.62
N PRO A 172 -1.62 -15.15 -18.45
CA PRO A 172 -0.20 -14.83 -18.31
C PRO A 172 0.40 -15.45 -17.05
N ASP A 173 1.68 -15.82 -17.13
CA ASP A 173 2.46 -16.23 -15.96
C ASP A 173 3.06 -14.98 -15.30
N TYR A 174 2.54 -14.62 -14.12
CA TYR A 174 2.97 -13.40 -13.42
C TYR A 174 4.47 -13.39 -13.10
N LYS A 175 5.10 -14.56 -12.92
CA LYS A 175 6.53 -14.69 -12.59
C LYS A 175 7.43 -14.28 -13.75
N LYS A 176 6.92 -14.36 -14.97
CA LYS A 176 7.66 -14.00 -16.20
C LYS A 176 7.44 -12.55 -16.62
N LEU A 177 6.62 -11.80 -15.88
CA LEU A 177 6.41 -10.39 -16.17
C LEU A 177 7.65 -9.60 -15.78
N PRO A 178 8.10 -8.63 -16.60
CA PRO A 178 9.21 -7.76 -16.23
C PRO A 178 8.87 -6.93 -14.98
N TYR A 179 7.60 -6.54 -14.85
CA TYR A 179 7.01 -5.78 -13.74
C TYR A 179 5.52 -6.11 -13.67
N SER A 180 4.86 -5.77 -12.56
CA SER A 180 3.39 -5.88 -12.46
C SER A 180 2.67 -5.03 -13.50
N THR A 181 3.33 -3.99 -14.03
CA THR A 181 2.85 -3.11 -15.12
C THR A 181 3.97 -2.86 -16.14
N ASN A 182 3.65 -2.77 -17.43
CA ASN A 182 4.68 -2.92 -18.48
C ASN A 182 5.73 -1.79 -18.60
N ALA A 183 5.54 -0.61 -18.01
CA ALA A 183 6.49 0.50 -18.09
C ALA A 183 6.50 1.33 -16.80
N PHE A 184 7.67 1.50 -16.17
CA PHE A 184 7.80 2.26 -14.92
C PHE A 184 8.27 3.71 -15.13
N ARG A 185 8.91 4.02 -16.26
CA ARG A 185 9.28 5.38 -16.67
C ARG A 185 9.34 5.50 -18.20
N SER A 186 8.85 6.61 -18.72
CA SER A 186 8.93 6.99 -20.14
C SER A 186 10.06 7.98 -20.42
N TYR A 187 10.51 8.71 -19.39
CA TYR A 187 11.58 9.70 -19.48
C TYR A 187 12.95 9.12 -19.09
N LYS A 188 14.01 9.60 -19.74
CA LYS A 188 15.40 9.25 -19.39
C LYS A 188 16.00 10.35 -18.52
N GLN A 189 16.25 10.01 -17.25
CA GLN A 189 17.04 10.83 -16.34
C GLN A 189 18.53 10.53 -16.54
N ALA A 190 19.39 11.53 -16.39
CA ALA A 190 20.82 11.39 -16.62
C ALA A 190 21.47 10.45 -15.56
N PRO A 191 22.54 9.72 -15.91
CA PRO A 191 23.31 8.95 -14.93
C PRO A 191 23.77 9.84 -13.76
N GLY A 192 23.42 9.46 -12.52
CA GLY A 192 23.73 10.23 -11.30
C GLY A 192 22.57 11.04 -10.72
N GLU A 193 21.46 11.19 -11.47
CA GLU A 193 20.22 11.82 -10.96
C GLU A 193 19.36 10.87 -10.11
N LEU A 194 19.64 9.57 -10.19
CA LEU A 194 18.91 8.51 -9.51
C LEU A 194 19.74 7.90 -8.38
N ILE A 195 19.07 7.64 -7.26
CA ILE A 195 19.63 6.95 -6.10
C ILE A 195 18.78 5.70 -5.82
N LEU A 196 17.46 5.87 -5.76
CA LEU A 196 16.52 4.82 -5.41
C LEU A 196 16.22 3.92 -6.62
N LEU A 197 16.05 4.52 -7.80
CA LEU A 197 15.66 3.84 -9.04
C LEU A 197 16.83 3.59 -10.00
N GLU A 198 18.08 3.74 -9.54
CA GLU A 198 19.28 3.66 -10.40
C GLU A 198 19.45 2.29 -11.10
N ASN A 199 19.05 1.20 -10.42
CA ASN A 199 19.15 -0.16 -10.92
C ASN A 199 17.85 -0.66 -11.56
N VAL A 200 16.73 -0.03 -11.26
CA VAL A 200 15.41 -0.44 -11.77
C VAL A 200 15.43 -0.30 -13.30
N GLY A 201 15.20 -1.41 -13.99
CA GLY A 201 15.20 -1.50 -15.46
C GLY A 201 16.59 -1.58 -16.09
N VAL A 202 17.64 -1.71 -15.25
CA VAL A 202 19.04 -1.82 -15.68
C VAL A 202 19.63 -3.18 -15.34
N ILE A 203 19.23 -3.77 -14.22
CA ILE A 203 19.64 -5.11 -13.78
C ILE A 203 18.51 -6.13 -13.94
N ASP A 204 18.85 -7.42 -13.96
CA ASP A 204 17.89 -8.49 -13.73
C ASP A 204 17.62 -8.62 -12.22
N PRO A 205 16.40 -8.31 -11.73
CA PRO A 205 16.09 -8.31 -10.31
C PRO A 205 16.13 -9.71 -9.66
N GLU A 206 16.15 -10.77 -10.46
CA GLU A 206 16.24 -12.16 -9.99
C GLU A 206 17.66 -12.71 -10.03
N LYS A 207 18.67 -11.88 -10.33
CA LYS A 207 20.09 -12.25 -10.31
C LYS A 207 20.89 -11.35 -9.40
N ILE A 208 21.22 -11.84 -8.21
CA ILE A 208 22.13 -11.17 -7.27
C ILE A 208 23.47 -10.74 -7.89
N ASP A 209 24.01 -11.46 -8.89
CA ASP A 209 25.27 -11.10 -9.55
C ASP A 209 25.21 -9.75 -10.28
N ASP A 210 24.08 -9.39 -10.86
CA ASP A 210 23.90 -8.10 -11.50
C ASP A 210 23.94 -6.96 -10.47
N TYR A 211 23.35 -7.19 -9.29
CA TYR A 211 23.42 -6.25 -8.17
C TYR A 211 24.85 -6.10 -7.63
N LEU A 212 25.58 -7.20 -7.48
CA LEU A 212 26.99 -7.21 -7.06
C LEU A 212 27.89 -6.48 -8.05
N ALA A 213 27.66 -6.65 -9.36
CA ALA A 213 28.40 -5.96 -10.41
C ALA A 213 28.23 -4.42 -10.36
N LYS A 214 27.15 -3.93 -9.75
CA LYS A 214 26.89 -2.50 -9.48
C LYS A 214 27.44 -2.02 -8.14
N GLY A 215 28.17 -2.87 -7.41
CA GLY A 215 28.67 -2.55 -6.07
C GLY A 215 27.70 -2.85 -4.94
N GLY A 216 26.66 -3.66 -5.19
CA GLY A 216 25.73 -4.11 -4.16
C GLY A 216 26.43 -4.78 -2.98
N TYR A 217 25.89 -4.60 -1.77
CA TYR A 217 26.45 -5.06 -0.49
C TYR A 217 27.78 -4.44 -0.06
N GLN A 218 28.33 -3.47 -0.81
CA GLN A 218 29.50 -2.70 -0.37
C GLN A 218 29.18 -1.79 0.81
N ALA A 219 27.98 -1.21 0.87
CA ALA A 219 27.56 -0.36 1.98
C ALA A 219 27.41 -1.17 3.26
N LEU A 220 26.83 -2.37 3.17
CA LEU A 220 26.76 -3.31 4.28
C LEU A 220 28.15 -3.75 4.75
N LYS A 221 29.05 -4.09 3.82
CA LYS A 221 30.43 -4.42 4.17
C LYS A 221 31.13 -3.25 4.88
N GLN A 222 30.98 -2.02 4.37
CA GLN A 222 31.53 -0.82 4.99
C GLN A 222 30.97 -0.60 6.40
N ALA A 223 29.65 -0.71 6.56
CA ALA A 223 28.96 -0.55 7.84
C ALA A 223 29.50 -1.54 8.89
N LEU A 224 29.56 -2.83 8.55
CA LEU A 224 29.97 -3.89 9.50
C LEU A 224 31.48 -3.94 9.75
N THR A 225 32.31 -3.48 8.81
CA THR A 225 33.77 -3.59 8.95
C THR A 225 34.44 -2.30 9.38
N GLY A 226 33.85 -1.14 9.11
CA GLY A 226 34.47 0.17 9.33
C GLY A 226 33.70 1.13 10.23
N MET A 227 32.47 0.81 10.64
CA MET A 227 31.62 1.70 11.45
C MET A 227 31.14 1.01 12.73
N THR A 228 30.82 1.81 13.74
CA THR A 228 30.07 1.32 14.91
C THR A 228 28.58 1.57 14.67
N PRO A 229 27.67 0.82 15.34
CA PRO A 229 26.24 1.07 15.25
C PRO A 229 25.85 2.53 15.55
N GLU A 230 26.51 3.17 16.52
CA GLU A 230 26.27 4.58 16.86
C GLU A 230 26.63 5.51 15.71
N LYS A 231 27.78 5.28 15.07
CA LYS A 231 28.19 6.08 13.91
C LYS A 231 27.20 5.97 12.77
N ILE A 232 26.62 4.79 12.54
CA ILE A 232 25.59 4.61 11.50
C ILE A 232 24.32 5.41 11.85
N VAL A 233 23.87 5.36 13.11
CA VAL A 233 22.73 6.17 13.58
C VAL A 233 23.00 7.66 13.39
N GLU A 234 24.19 8.13 13.75
CA GLU A 234 24.58 9.54 13.57
C GLU A 234 24.70 9.93 12.10
N GLU A 235 25.21 9.06 11.23
CA GLU A 235 25.28 9.31 9.78
C GLU A 235 23.87 9.47 9.18
N VAL A 236 22.93 8.61 9.58
CA VAL A 236 21.53 8.69 9.15
C VAL A 236 20.84 9.92 9.73
N LYS A 237 21.18 10.35 10.96
CA LYS A 237 20.72 11.65 11.48
C LYS A 237 21.28 12.82 10.67
N ALA A 238 22.58 12.82 10.38
CA ALA A 238 23.26 13.86 9.60
C ALA A 238 22.65 13.99 8.20
N SER A 239 22.23 12.88 7.59
CA SER A 239 21.52 12.89 6.30
C SER A 239 20.21 13.69 6.29
N GLY A 240 19.61 13.92 7.46
CA GLY A 240 18.28 14.52 7.56
C GLY A 240 17.16 13.63 7.03
N LEU A 241 17.42 12.36 6.70
CA LEU A 241 16.44 11.46 6.09
C LEU A 241 15.18 11.34 6.96
N ARG A 242 14.05 11.76 6.40
CA ARG A 242 12.71 11.61 6.99
C ARG A 242 12.01 10.41 6.38
N GLY A 243 11.19 9.74 7.18
CA GLY A 243 10.42 8.57 6.75
C GLY A 243 9.57 8.86 5.51
N ARG A 244 9.69 8.01 4.50
CA ARG A 244 9.09 8.16 3.16
C ARG A 244 7.72 7.50 2.99
N GLY A 245 7.16 6.97 4.08
CA GLY A 245 5.80 6.42 4.12
C GLY A 245 4.68 7.44 4.37
N GLY A 246 5.00 8.74 4.46
CA GLY A 246 4.02 9.82 4.60
C GLY A 246 4.16 10.67 5.86
N ALA A 247 4.35 10.05 7.03
CA ALA A 247 4.43 10.77 8.31
C ALA A 247 5.68 11.66 8.45
N GLY A 248 6.75 11.39 7.71
CA GLY A 248 7.94 12.25 7.70
C GLY A 248 8.70 12.32 9.03
N PHE A 249 8.62 11.30 9.89
CA PHE A 249 9.40 11.29 11.13
C PHE A 249 10.90 11.10 10.84
N PRO A 250 11.84 11.84 11.48
CA PRO A 250 13.27 11.70 11.22
C PRO A 250 13.80 10.28 11.54
N THR A 251 14.40 9.63 10.55
CA THR A 251 14.77 8.21 10.61
C THR A 251 15.88 7.96 11.63
N GLY A 252 16.96 8.76 11.60
CA GLY A 252 18.06 8.62 12.54
C GLY A 252 17.65 8.90 13.99
N LEU A 253 16.70 9.83 14.21
CA LEU A 253 16.12 10.07 15.53
C LEU A 253 15.36 8.84 16.02
N LYS A 254 14.53 8.23 15.16
CA LYS A 254 13.79 7.00 15.46
C LYS A 254 14.72 5.88 15.90
N TRP A 255 15.81 5.67 15.16
CA TRP A 255 16.80 4.64 15.49
C TRP A 255 17.52 4.92 16.81
N SER A 256 17.79 6.20 17.12
CA SER A 256 18.47 6.58 18.36
C SER A 256 17.67 6.33 19.64
N PHE A 257 16.35 6.16 19.56
CA PHE A 257 15.54 5.75 20.71
C PHE A 257 15.63 4.25 20.99
N THR A 258 15.80 3.42 19.95
CA THR A 258 15.81 1.95 20.06
C THR A 258 17.22 1.38 20.24
N ARG A 259 18.22 2.02 19.63
CA ARG A 259 19.63 1.61 19.73
C ARG A 259 20.14 1.43 21.17
N PRO A 260 19.93 2.37 22.12
CA PRO A 260 20.52 2.26 23.46
C PRO A 260 19.86 1.20 24.35
N LEU A 261 18.73 0.63 23.95
CA LEU A 261 18.04 -0.39 24.74
C LEU A 261 18.87 -1.69 24.75
N ASP A 262 19.29 -2.12 25.93
CA ASP A 262 20.03 -3.38 26.11
C ASP A 262 19.03 -4.50 26.39
N VAL A 263 18.58 -5.16 25.32
CA VAL A 263 17.65 -6.28 25.39
C VAL A 263 18.12 -7.39 24.45
N PRO A 264 17.84 -8.67 24.78
CA PRO A 264 18.32 -9.79 23.97
C PRO A 264 17.81 -9.81 22.53
N GLN A 265 16.67 -9.14 22.25
CA GLN A 265 16.06 -9.19 20.94
C GLN A 265 15.41 -7.87 20.52
N LYS A 266 15.62 -7.49 19.26
CA LYS A 266 15.03 -6.32 18.58
C LYS A 266 14.69 -6.70 17.15
N TYR A 267 13.74 -5.98 16.56
CA TYR A 267 13.27 -6.26 15.20
C TYR A 267 13.36 -5.05 14.27
N ILE A 268 13.66 -5.34 13.00
CA ILE A 268 13.42 -4.41 11.89
C ILE A 268 12.18 -4.87 11.14
N ILE A 269 11.29 -3.94 10.82
CA ILE A 269 10.17 -4.19 9.93
C ILE A 269 10.26 -3.22 8.76
N CYS A 270 10.26 -3.77 7.55
CA CYS A 270 10.00 -3.02 6.34
C CYS A 270 8.49 -3.03 6.07
N ASN A 271 7.89 -1.84 6.04
CA ASN A 271 6.51 -1.64 5.64
C ASN A 271 6.43 -1.51 4.11
N LEU A 272 5.94 -2.57 3.48
CA LEU A 272 5.58 -2.69 2.06
C LEU A 272 4.05 -2.91 1.93
N ASP A 273 3.27 -2.37 2.86
CA ASP A 273 1.81 -2.23 2.72
C ASP A 273 1.48 -0.88 2.08
N GLU A 274 1.81 -0.78 0.80
CA GLU A 274 1.57 0.40 -0.03
C GLU A 274 0.07 0.53 -0.39
N GLY A 275 -0.78 0.64 0.63
CA GLY A 275 -2.23 0.62 0.50
C GLY A 275 -2.86 1.97 0.13
N GLU A 276 -2.16 3.07 0.37
CA GLU A 276 -2.64 4.45 0.13
C GLU A 276 -2.93 4.69 -1.36
N PRO A 277 -4.18 4.96 -1.76
CA PRO A 277 -4.53 5.18 -3.16
C PRO A 277 -3.63 6.20 -3.86
N GLY A 278 -3.12 5.80 -5.02
CA GLY A 278 -2.18 6.57 -5.83
C GLY A 278 -0.71 6.35 -5.50
N THR A 279 -0.39 5.69 -4.39
CA THR A 279 0.99 5.34 -4.04
C THR A 279 1.39 4.05 -4.75
N ILE A 280 2.47 4.10 -5.54
CA ILE A 280 2.93 3.01 -6.43
C ILE A 280 4.46 2.89 -6.53
N LYS A 281 5.19 3.57 -5.63
CA LYS A 281 6.65 3.75 -5.68
C LYS A 281 7.44 2.55 -5.15
N ASP A 282 6.98 1.95 -4.06
CA ASP A 282 7.72 0.95 -3.29
C ASP A 282 7.75 -0.37 -4.05
N ARG A 283 6.65 -0.71 -4.73
CA ARG A 283 6.56 -1.84 -5.64
C ARG A 283 7.68 -1.83 -6.67
N TYR A 284 7.98 -0.68 -7.30
CA TYR A 284 9.02 -0.61 -8.33
C TYR A 284 10.43 -0.85 -7.80
N ILE A 285 10.73 -0.41 -6.58
CA ILE A 285 12.00 -0.74 -5.92
C ILE A 285 12.07 -2.25 -5.70
N VAL A 286 11.02 -2.87 -5.18
CA VAL A 286 11.04 -4.29 -4.82
C VAL A 286 11.01 -5.20 -6.04
N GLU A 287 10.27 -4.82 -7.07
CA GLU A 287 10.25 -5.56 -8.33
C GLU A 287 11.56 -5.38 -9.09
N GLY A 288 12.17 -4.19 -9.10
CA GLY A 288 13.34 -3.90 -9.94
C GLY A 288 14.71 -4.06 -9.26
N ASP A 289 14.79 -3.94 -7.95
CA ASP A 289 16.02 -4.02 -7.16
C ASP A 289 15.73 -4.47 -5.71
N PRO A 290 15.28 -5.72 -5.52
CA PRO A 290 14.96 -6.23 -4.17
C PRO A 290 16.20 -6.25 -3.25
N HIS A 291 17.40 -6.47 -3.79
CA HIS A 291 18.63 -6.55 -3.00
C HIS A 291 19.00 -5.22 -2.34
N LYS A 292 18.75 -4.07 -2.98
CA LYS A 292 18.91 -2.74 -2.35
C LYS A 292 18.08 -2.59 -1.08
N LEU A 293 16.86 -3.12 -1.06
CA LEU A 293 16.05 -3.14 0.14
C LEU A 293 16.66 -4.05 1.22
N LEU A 294 17.07 -5.28 0.86
CA LEU A 294 17.67 -6.22 1.80
C LEU A 294 18.95 -5.67 2.43
N GLU A 295 19.80 -5.01 1.63
CA GLU A 295 21.02 -4.35 2.11
C GLU A 295 20.69 -3.24 3.13
N GLY A 296 19.73 -2.36 2.80
CA GLY A 296 19.28 -1.30 3.70
C GLY A 296 18.71 -1.84 5.02
N MET A 297 17.96 -2.94 4.98
CA MET A 297 17.46 -3.62 6.18
C MET A 297 18.57 -4.21 7.04
N ALA A 298 19.57 -4.85 6.44
CA ALA A 298 20.69 -5.43 7.17
C ALA A 298 21.55 -4.34 7.85
N ILE A 299 21.76 -3.21 7.18
CA ILE A 299 22.43 -2.04 7.78
C ILE A 299 21.61 -1.49 8.95
N ALA A 300 20.29 -1.34 8.78
CA ALA A 300 19.41 -0.88 9.85
C ALA A 300 19.43 -1.86 11.05
N GLY A 301 19.43 -3.17 10.79
CA GLY A 301 19.55 -4.21 11.81
C GLY A 301 20.83 -4.07 12.63
N PHE A 302 21.97 -3.94 11.94
CA PHE A 302 23.26 -3.70 12.60
C PHE A 302 23.27 -2.39 13.39
N ALA A 303 22.70 -1.33 12.82
CA ALA A 303 22.66 0.01 13.43
C ALA A 303 21.88 0.06 14.74
N VAL A 304 20.88 -0.79 14.95
CA VAL A 304 20.07 -0.81 16.18
C VAL A 304 20.32 -2.03 17.08
N GLY A 305 21.05 -3.03 16.57
CA GLY A 305 21.29 -4.30 17.25
C GLY A 305 20.10 -5.27 17.15
N ALA A 306 19.45 -5.33 15.99
CA ALA A 306 18.42 -6.31 15.67
C ALA A 306 19.01 -7.43 14.81
N ASP A 307 18.64 -8.69 15.07
CA ASP A 307 19.10 -9.87 14.32
C ASP A 307 18.04 -10.44 13.36
N LYS A 308 16.81 -9.91 13.41
CA LYS A 308 15.69 -10.38 12.58
C LYS A 308 14.91 -9.22 11.97
N GLY A 309 14.67 -9.35 10.66
CA GLY A 309 13.87 -8.47 9.85
C GLY A 309 12.58 -9.12 9.37
N TYR A 310 11.50 -8.34 9.27
CA TYR A 310 10.28 -8.73 8.56
C TYR A 310 10.00 -7.74 7.43
N ILE A 311 9.68 -8.24 6.24
CA ILE A 311 9.07 -7.43 5.18
C ILE A 311 7.59 -7.73 5.20
N TYR A 312 6.77 -6.76 5.60
CA TYR A 312 5.33 -6.88 5.54
C TYR A 312 4.85 -6.38 4.18
N CYS A 313 4.56 -7.32 3.28
CA CYS A 313 4.17 -7.05 1.90
C CYS A 313 2.66 -7.23 1.72
N ARG A 314 1.98 -6.26 1.10
CA ARG A 314 0.54 -6.37 0.85
C ARG A 314 0.16 -7.59 0.00
N GLY A 315 -1.07 -8.06 0.17
CA GLY A 315 -1.54 -9.30 -0.43
C GLY A 315 -1.53 -9.29 -1.96
N GLU A 316 -1.80 -8.13 -2.55
CA GLU A 316 -1.94 -7.89 -4.00
C GLU A 316 -0.61 -7.94 -4.76
N TYR A 317 0.53 -7.78 -4.08
CA TYR A 317 1.86 -7.66 -4.68
C TYR A 317 2.54 -9.03 -4.86
N TYR A 318 1.92 -9.89 -5.66
CA TYR A 318 2.42 -11.26 -5.91
C TYR A 318 3.82 -11.31 -6.53
N LEU A 319 4.12 -10.43 -7.49
CA LEU A 319 5.45 -10.38 -8.12
C LEU A 319 6.53 -9.93 -7.11
N CYS A 320 6.24 -8.93 -6.27
CA CYS A 320 7.13 -8.53 -5.17
C CYS A 320 7.45 -9.71 -4.25
N LYS A 321 6.43 -10.44 -3.79
CA LYS A 321 6.63 -11.61 -2.90
C LYS A 321 7.52 -12.66 -3.57
N HIS A 322 7.30 -12.94 -4.85
CA HIS A 322 8.14 -13.88 -5.61
C HIS A 322 9.60 -13.42 -5.66
N ARG A 323 9.85 -12.18 -6.07
CA ARG A 323 11.21 -11.64 -6.23
C ARG A 323 11.94 -11.49 -4.89
N LEU A 324 11.23 -11.10 -3.84
CA LEU A 324 11.78 -11.06 -2.47
C LEU A 324 12.19 -12.44 -2.00
N ALA A 325 11.37 -13.49 -2.23
CA ALA A 325 11.73 -14.85 -1.86
C ALA A 325 13.01 -15.30 -2.57
N THR A 326 13.12 -15.03 -3.88
CA THR A 326 14.33 -15.30 -4.68
C THR A 326 15.55 -14.53 -4.15
N ALA A 327 15.42 -13.22 -3.94
CA ALA A 327 16.52 -12.37 -3.49
C ALA A 327 17.00 -12.73 -2.08
N ILE A 328 16.09 -13.06 -1.15
CA ILE A 328 16.44 -13.51 0.20
C ILE A 328 17.20 -14.84 0.15
N ALA A 329 16.74 -15.80 -0.66
CA ALA A 329 17.43 -17.08 -0.83
C ALA A 329 18.85 -16.89 -1.38
N GLN A 330 19.02 -16.03 -2.39
CA GLN A 330 20.32 -15.70 -2.97
C GLN A 330 21.25 -14.99 -1.99
N ALA A 331 20.72 -14.01 -1.24
CA ALA A 331 21.49 -13.28 -0.23
C ALA A 331 21.97 -14.19 0.90
N ARG A 332 21.14 -15.15 1.35
CA ARG A 332 21.55 -16.20 2.30
C ARG A 332 22.65 -17.08 1.73
N ALA A 333 22.47 -17.59 0.50
CA ALA A 333 23.44 -18.47 -0.15
C ALA A 333 24.82 -17.82 -0.34
N LYS A 334 24.86 -16.49 -0.54
CA LYS A 334 26.12 -15.72 -0.69
C LYS A 334 26.63 -15.09 0.62
N GLY A 335 25.99 -15.35 1.76
CA GLY A 335 26.44 -14.86 3.08
C GLY A 335 26.21 -13.37 3.33
N TYR A 336 25.24 -12.77 2.65
CA TYR A 336 24.78 -11.39 2.89
C TYR A 336 23.56 -11.31 3.84
N LEU A 337 22.92 -12.45 4.12
CA LEU A 337 21.94 -12.67 5.17
C LEU A 337 22.25 -13.99 5.87
N GLY A 338 21.76 -14.14 7.10
CA GLY A 338 22.02 -15.31 7.95
C GLY A 338 23.05 -15.00 9.04
N GLU A 339 23.94 -15.96 9.29
CA GLU A 339 24.82 -15.93 10.44
C GLU A 339 26.18 -15.31 10.15
N ASN A 340 26.75 -14.62 11.15
CA ASN A 340 28.14 -14.14 11.17
C ASN A 340 28.55 -13.40 9.87
N LEU A 341 27.74 -12.42 9.48
CA LEU A 341 27.94 -11.63 8.28
C LEU A 341 29.35 -11.02 8.25
N PHE A 342 30.07 -11.27 7.16
CA PHE A 342 31.47 -10.87 6.94
C PHE A 342 32.44 -11.29 8.06
N GLY A 343 32.13 -12.32 8.85
CA GLY A 343 32.99 -12.80 9.94
C GLY A 343 33.07 -11.85 11.14
N ARG A 344 32.06 -10.99 11.35
CA ARG A 344 32.05 -9.94 12.38
C ARG A 344 31.20 -10.23 13.61
N GLY A 345 30.68 -11.45 13.75
CA GLY A 345 29.84 -11.87 14.88
C GLY A 345 28.43 -11.28 14.88
N PHE A 346 28.05 -10.54 13.84
CA PHE A 346 26.69 -10.04 13.65
C PHE A 346 25.92 -10.97 12.71
N SER A 347 24.69 -11.31 13.07
CA SER A 347 23.78 -12.13 12.27
C SER A 347 22.52 -11.33 11.98
N PHE A 348 22.01 -11.41 10.75
CA PHE A 348 20.74 -10.78 10.40
C PHE A 348 20.02 -11.58 9.33
N ASP A 349 18.76 -11.92 9.58
CA ASP A 349 17.95 -12.66 8.63
C ASP A 349 16.57 -12.02 8.43
N ILE A 350 15.98 -12.24 7.25
CA ILE A 350 14.73 -11.59 6.83
C ILE A 350 13.65 -12.63 6.51
N GLU A 351 12.43 -12.38 6.95
CA GLU A 351 11.24 -13.13 6.56
C GLU A 351 10.20 -12.21 5.89
N VAL A 352 9.50 -12.71 4.88
CA VAL A 352 8.37 -11.98 4.27
C VAL A 352 7.07 -12.42 4.95
N ARG A 353 6.27 -11.45 5.40
CA ARG A 353 4.90 -11.66 5.90
C ARG A 353 3.93 -11.01 4.94
N SER A 354 2.94 -11.76 4.44
CA SER A 354 1.93 -11.20 3.55
C SER A 354 0.78 -10.61 4.35
N GLY A 355 0.45 -9.35 4.07
CA GLY A 355 -0.89 -8.82 4.34
C GLY A 355 -1.93 -9.50 3.46
N PHE A 356 -3.22 -9.21 3.69
CA PHE A 356 -4.33 -9.88 3.01
C PHE A 356 -5.52 -8.95 2.70
N GLY A 357 -5.19 -7.75 2.19
CA GLY A 357 -6.16 -6.76 1.68
C GLY A 357 -6.77 -5.89 2.78
N CYS A 358 -5.95 -5.05 3.42
CA CYS A 358 -6.39 -4.18 4.52
C CYS A 358 -5.47 -2.95 4.67
N TYR A 359 -5.92 -1.76 4.25
CA TYR A 359 -5.13 -0.53 4.23
C TYR A 359 -4.65 -0.08 5.62
N ILE A 360 -5.46 -0.28 6.67
CA ILE A 360 -5.07 0.12 8.03
C ILE A 360 -3.80 -0.60 8.50
N CYS A 361 -3.44 -1.75 7.91
CA CYS A 361 -2.18 -2.43 8.21
C CYS A 361 -0.94 -1.69 7.68
N GLY A 362 -1.12 -0.59 6.95
CA GLY A 362 -0.05 0.38 6.68
C GLY A 362 0.30 1.24 7.91
N GLU A 363 -0.59 1.32 8.91
CA GLU A 363 -0.30 1.96 10.21
C GLU A 363 0.66 1.09 11.02
N GLU A 364 1.67 1.71 11.63
CA GLU A 364 2.81 1.04 12.24
C GLU A 364 2.44 -0.08 13.23
N THR A 365 1.45 0.13 14.09
CA THR A 365 1.07 -0.82 15.14
C THR A 365 0.04 -1.83 14.66
N ALA A 366 -0.86 -1.45 13.75
CA ALA A 366 -1.76 -2.39 13.09
C ALA A 366 -0.98 -3.40 12.24
N LEU A 367 0.09 -2.96 11.57
CA LEU A 367 1.04 -3.81 10.86
C LEU A 367 1.65 -4.86 11.80
N ILE A 368 2.10 -4.43 12.97
CA ILE A 368 2.67 -5.32 13.98
C ILE A 368 1.64 -6.36 14.44
N GLU A 369 0.41 -5.96 14.73
CA GLU A 369 -0.68 -6.89 15.07
C GLU A 369 -0.91 -7.93 13.96
N SER A 370 -0.83 -7.51 12.69
CA SER A 370 -0.95 -8.42 11.56
C SER A 370 0.19 -9.45 11.49
N ILE A 371 1.45 -9.02 11.69
CA ILE A 371 2.59 -9.95 11.79
C ILE A 371 2.41 -10.92 12.96
N GLU A 372 1.81 -10.47 14.07
CA GLU A 372 1.49 -11.32 15.22
C GLU A 372 0.31 -12.27 14.96
N GLY A 373 -0.27 -12.29 13.76
CA GLY A 373 -1.37 -13.16 13.38
C GLY A 373 -2.72 -12.70 13.91
N LYS A 374 -2.89 -11.42 14.22
CA LYS A 374 -4.10 -10.84 14.81
C LYS A 374 -4.82 -9.92 13.83
N ARG A 375 -5.97 -9.40 14.25
CA ARG A 375 -6.64 -8.29 13.57
C ARG A 375 -5.74 -7.04 13.63
N GLY A 376 -5.60 -6.32 12.53
CA GLY A 376 -4.81 -5.09 12.42
C GLY A 376 -5.44 -3.91 13.16
N TYR A 377 -5.65 -4.02 14.47
CA TYR A 377 -6.13 -2.93 15.32
C TYR A 377 -4.93 -2.11 15.82
N PRO A 378 -4.88 -0.80 15.52
CA PRO A 378 -3.85 0.05 16.08
C PRO A 378 -3.76 -0.06 17.61
N ARG A 379 -2.53 -0.02 18.12
CA ARG A 379 -2.24 -0.05 19.57
C ARG A 379 -2.25 1.34 20.16
N SER A 380 -2.53 1.41 21.47
CA SER A 380 -2.40 2.65 22.21
C SER A 380 -0.92 3.02 22.31
N LYS A 381 -0.62 4.30 22.08
CA LYS A 381 0.72 4.87 22.18
C LYS A 381 0.67 5.98 23.24
N PRO A 382 1.60 6.01 24.23
CA PRO A 382 2.71 5.08 24.48
C PRO A 382 2.29 3.72 25.10
N PRO A 383 3.16 2.68 25.07
CA PRO A 383 4.53 2.69 24.54
C PRO A 383 4.58 2.69 23.00
N PHE A 384 5.59 3.36 22.44
CA PHE A 384 5.84 3.34 21.00
C PHE A 384 6.58 2.05 20.58
N PRO A 385 6.46 1.61 19.31
CA PRO A 385 7.09 0.38 18.83
C PRO A 385 8.61 0.32 19.04
N GLY A 386 9.28 1.47 18.97
CA GLY A 386 10.73 1.57 19.24
C GLY A 386 11.15 1.14 20.65
N VAL A 387 10.20 1.03 21.59
CA VAL A 387 10.38 0.49 22.95
C VAL A 387 9.69 -0.86 23.09
N ALA A 388 8.42 -0.97 22.68
CA ALA A 388 7.63 -2.20 22.75
C ALA A 388 6.75 -2.34 21.51
N GLY A 389 7.24 -3.08 20.52
CA GLY A 389 6.58 -3.35 19.24
C GLY A 389 6.26 -4.83 19.06
N LEU A 390 6.86 -5.45 18.07
CA LEU A 390 6.63 -6.86 17.71
C LEU A 390 6.97 -7.79 18.87
N TRP A 391 5.98 -8.57 19.31
CA TRP A 391 6.05 -9.43 20.49
C TRP A 391 6.56 -8.71 21.73
N GLN A 392 6.16 -7.46 21.89
CA GLN A 392 6.57 -6.57 22.99
C GLN A 392 8.09 -6.33 23.06
N LYS A 393 8.81 -6.50 21.95
CA LYS A 393 10.24 -6.19 21.84
C LYS A 393 10.47 -4.88 21.09
N PRO A 394 11.57 -4.15 21.34
CA PRO A 394 11.89 -2.95 20.60
C PRO A 394 11.93 -3.22 19.10
N THR A 395 11.19 -2.42 18.34
CA THR A 395 10.95 -2.65 16.91
C THR A 395 11.00 -1.34 16.15
N ILE A 396 11.78 -1.33 15.07
CA ILE A 396 11.82 -0.23 14.12
C ILE A 396 11.01 -0.60 12.89
N VAL A 397 9.98 0.20 12.58
CA VAL A 397 9.25 0.09 11.32
C VAL A 397 9.67 1.21 10.38
N ASN A 398 10.18 0.88 9.19
CA ASN A 398 10.52 1.86 8.15
C ASN A 398 9.90 1.46 6.80
N ASN A 399 9.57 2.44 5.98
CA ASN A 399 9.06 2.23 4.62
C ASN A 399 10.19 1.77 3.67
N VAL A 400 9.84 1.07 2.59
CA VAL A 400 10.78 0.59 1.56
C VAL A 400 11.70 1.71 1.06
N GLU A 401 11.15 2.82 0.58
CA GLU A 401 11.95 3.95 0.06
C GLU A 401 12.92 4.51 1.10
N THR A 402 12.55 4.48 2.39
CA THR A 402 13.45 4.91 3.48
C THR A 402 14.63 3.96 3.65
N LEU A 403 14.39 2.64 3.64
CA LEU A 403 15.44 1.64 3.80
C LEU A 403 16.34 1.55 2.57
N ALA A 404 15.76 1.68 1.37
CA ALA A 404 16.49 1.68 0.10
C ALA A 404 17.44 2.88 -0.07
N ALA A 405 17.22 3.99 0.66
CA ALA A 405 18.14 5.13 0.68
C ALA A 405 19.39 4.89 1.53
N ILE A 406 19.33 3.96 2.50
CA ILE A 406 20.39 3.76 3.50
C ILE A 406 21.73 3.37 2.85
N PRO A 407 21.83 2.44 1.88
CA PRO A 407 23.11 2.08 1.27
C PRO A 407 23.84 3.29 0.66
N ALA A 408 23.11 4.20 0.01
CA ALA A 408 23.69 5.41 -0.58
C ALA A 408 24.19 6.39 0.51
N ILE A 409 23.44 6.53 1.61
CA ILE A 409 23.85 7.37 2.75
C ILE A 409 25.15 6.85 3.37
N ILE A 410 25.29 5.53 3.54
CA ILE A 410 26.50 4.95 4.12
C ILE A 410 27.72 5.09 3.21
N THR A 411 27.54 4.87 1.91
CA THR A 411 28.65 4.91 0.94
C THR A 411 29.10 6.33 0.60
N ARG A 412 28.18 7.30 0.52
CA ARG A 412 28.46 8.67 0.06
C ARG A 412 28.44 9.72 1.19
N GLY A 413 27.95 9.35 2.37
CA GLY A 413 27.84 10.21 3.54
C GLY A 413 26.49 10.92 3.69
N GLY A 414 26.12 11.20 4.93
CA GLY A 414 24.92 11.92 5.33
C GLY A 414 24.92 13.36 4.83
N GLU A 415 26.03 14.08 4.95
CA GLU A 415 26.12 15.47 4.45
C GLU A 415 25.91 15.54 2.93
N TRP A 416 26.39 14.54 2.18
CA TRP A 416 26.09 14.43 0.75
C TRP A 416 24.59 14.29 0.51
N TYR A 417 23.91 13.37 1.23
CA TYR A 417 22.47 13.17 1.07
C TYR A 417 21.67 14.41 1.49
N LYS A 418 22.12 15.12 2.54
CA LYS A 418 21.56 16.37 3.02
C LYS A 418 21.69 17.51 2.01
N SER A 419 22.76 17.53 1.22
CA SER A 419 22.97 18.52 0.16
C SER A 419 21.95 18.44 -0.97
N LEU A 420 21.20 17.33 -1.07
CA LEU A 420 20.13 17.13 -2.03
C LEU A 420 18.79 17.58 -1.44
N GLY A 421 17.88 18.06 -2.29
CA GLY A 421 16.52 18.43 -1.90
C GLY A 421 16.43 19.82 -1.26
N THR A 422 15.50 19.99 -0.32
CA THR A 422 15.28 21.25 0.40
C THR A 422 15.74 21.16 1.86
N ALA A 423 15.82 22.31 2.53
CA ALA A 423 16.14 22.36 3.97
C ALA A 423 15.12 21.56 4.82
N ASP A 424 13.84 21.54 4.43
CA ASP A 424 12.76 20.84 5.14
C ASP A 424 12.66 19.36 4.74
N THR A 425 13.14 19.01 3.54
CA THR A 425 13.08 17.67 2.95
C THR A 425 14.37 17.36 2.21
N THR A 426 15.31 16.71 2.90
CA THR A 426 16.60 16.34 2.31
C THR A 426 16.49 15.11 1.42
N GLY A 427 17.45 14.94 0.50
CA GLY A 427 17.54 13.79 -0.38
C GLY A 427 16.65 13.86 -1.62
N THR A 428 16.63 12.75 -2.36
CA THR A 428 15.66 12.52 -3.43
C THR A 428 14.35 11.96 -2.88
N LYS A 429 13.29 12.10 -3.67
CA LYS A 429 11.96 11.54 -3.42
C LYS A 429 11.42 10.95 -4.71
N ILE A 430 10.76 9.80 -4.61
CA ILE A 430 9.94 9.29 -5.72
C ILE A 430 8.56 9.96 -5.66
N TYR A 431 8.20 10.68 -6.71
CA TYR A 431 6.87 11.25 -6.92
C TYR A 431 6.08 10.38 -7.91
N GLN A 432 4.77 10.30 -7.70
CA GLN A 432 3.86 9.55 -8.58
C GLN A 432 2.89 10.53 -9.21
N ILE A 433 3.00 10.76 -10.53
CA ILE A 433 2.13 11.68 -11.25
C ILE A 433 1.07 10.83 -11.96
N ILE A 434 -0.18 10.95 -11.51
CA ILE A 434 -1.29 10.10 -11.95
C ILE A 434 -2.57 10.92 -12.15
N GLY A 435 -3.61 10.30 -12.70
CA GLY A 435 -4.88 10.96 -13.00
C GLY A 435 -4.90 11.56 -14.41
N HIS A 436 -5.41 12.77 -14.58
CA HIS A 436 -5.66 13.41 -15.88
C HIS A 436 -4.42 14.08 -16.48
N VAL A 437 -3.31 13.35 -16.51
CA VAL A 437 -2.06 13.70 -17.21
C VAL A 437 -1.88 12.81 -18.44
N ARG A 438 -1.08 13.25 -19.43
CA ARG A 438 -0.84 12.47 -20.66
C ARG A 438 0.00 11.22 -20.42
N THR A 439 0.94 11.30 -19.48
CA THR A 439 1.89 10.23 -19.21
C THR A 439 1.97 9.95 -17.71
N PRO A 440 0.99 9.23 -17.14
CA PRO A 440 1.05 8.80 -15.75
C PRO A 440 2.28 7.93 -15.50
N GLN A 441 3.08 8.24 -14.48
CA GLN A 441 4.31 7.50 -14.14
C GLN A 441 4.86 7.86 -12.76
N ILE A 442 5.97 7.21 -12.40
CA ILE A 442 6.80 7.61 -11.26
C ILE A 442 8.06 8.33 -11.72
N VAL A 443 8.58 9.25 -10.89
CA VAL A 443 9.84 9.94 -11.12
C VAL A 443 10.61 10.09 -9.82
N GLU A 444 11.92 9.90 -9.84
CA GLU A 444 12.80 10.24 -8.72
C GLU A 444 13.51 11.55 -8.99
N VAL A 445 13.29 12.57 -8.15
CA VAL A 445 14.02 13.85 -8.25
C VAL A 445 14.42 14.33 -6.86
N PRO A 446 15.39 15.25 -6.73
CA PRO A 446 15.60 15.99 -5.50
C PRO A 446 14.28 16.61 -5.00
N ALA A 447 14.01 16.53 -3.70
CA ALA A 447 12.79 17.11 -3.16
C ALA A 447 12.75 18.63 -3.39
N GLY A 448 11.54 19.19 -3.55
CA GLY A 448 11.35 20.63 -3.77
C GLY A 448 11.02 21.03 -5.21
N ILE A 449 10.94 20.07 -6.14
CA ILE A 449 10.32 20.28 -7.46
C ILE A 449 8.90 20.83 -7.32
N THR A 450 8.47 21.70 -8.24
CA THR A 450 7.10 22.24 -8.21
C THR A 450 6.07 21.26 -8.78
N LEU A 451 4.79 21.43 -8.38
CA LEU A 451 3.70 20.63 -8.93
C LEU A 451 3.56 20.86 -10.45
N ARG A 452 3.79 22.09 -10.92
CA ARG A 452 3.81 22.43 -12.35
C ARG A 452 4.86 21.64 -13.10
N GLU A 453 6.10 21.60 -12.62
CA GLU A 453 7.17 20.83 -13.27
C GLU A 453 6.87 19.33 -13.26
N LEU A 454 6.30 18.80 -12.17
CA LEU A 454 5.85 17.40 -12.14
C LEU A 454 4.79 17.12 -13.21
N ILE A 455 3.81 18.00 -13.38
CA ILE A 455 2.74 17.83 -14.38
C ILE A 455 3.28 18.04 -15.80
N ASP A 456 3.93 19.17 -16.08
CA ASP A 456 4.29 19.59 -17.43
C ASP A 456 5.46 18.79 -17.99
N THR A 457 6.51 18.56 -17.18
CA THR A 457 7.72 17.86 -17.63
C THR A 457 7.54 16.35 -17.56
N TYR A 458 7.10 15.83 -16.40
CA TYR A 458 7.04 14.38 -16.18
C TYR A 458 5.67 13.79 -16.48
N GLY A 459 4.57 14.47 -16.15
CA GLY A 459 3.21 14.04 -16.55
C GLY A 459 2.92 14.24 -18.04
N GLY A 460 3.81 14.94 -18.77
CA GLY A 460 3.59 15.33 -20.17
C GLY A 460 2.51 16.40 -20.34
N GLY A 461 2.11 17.09 -19.27
CA GLY A 461 1.00 18.03 -19.21
C GLY A 461 -0.36 17.35 -19.03
N MET A 462 -1.41 18.17 -18.95
CA MET A 462 -2.80 17.72 -18.83
C MET A 462 -3.23 16.87 -20.04
N ARG A 463 -4.07 15.87 -19.78
CA ARG A 463 -4.67 15.01 -20.83
C ARG A 463 -5.54 15.85 -21.78
N ASP A 464 -5.45 15.56 -23.08
CA ASP A 464 -6.35 15.97 -24.17
C ASP A 464 -7.02 17.35 -24.04
N GLY A 465 -6.24 18.43 -23.89
CA GLY A 465 -6.77 19.79 -23.84
C GLY A 465 -7.52 20.16 -22.56
N GLY A 466 -7.57 19.25 -21.58
CA GLY A 466 -8.10 19.48 -20.24
C GLY A 466 -7.32 20.55 -19.49
N LYS A 467 -8.03 21.25 -18.62
CA LYS A 467 -7.51 22.33 -17.77
C LYS A 467 -7.39 21.83 -16.34
N PHE A 468 -6.25 22.11 -15.72
CA PHE A 468 -6.02 21.79 -14.32
C PHE A 468 -7.12 22.41 -13.43
N LYS A 469 -7.82 21.56 -12.67
CA LYS A 469 -8.81 22.00 -11.66
C LYS A 469 -8.23 21.89 -10.26
N MET A 470 -7.70 20.73 -9.92
CA MET A 470 -7.20 20.43 -8.58
C MET A 470 -6.23 19.24 -8.57
N CYS A 471 -5.44 19.12 -7.51
CA CYS A 471 -4.60 17.95 -7.27
C CYS A 471 -4.77 17.48 -5.83
N GLN A 472 -4.96 16.17 -5.64
CA GLN A 472 -4.80 15.56 -4.32
C GLN A 472 -3.32 15.18 -4.14
N THR A 473 -2.66 15.84 -3.20
CA THR A 473 -1.21 15.73 -2.96
C THR A 473 -0.95 14.90 -1.72
N GLY A 474 -0.19 13.82 -1.82
CA GLY A 474 0.26 13.00 -0.69
C GLY A 474 -0.55 11.72 -0.42
N GLY A 475 -1.62 11.48 -1.17
CA GLY A 475 -2.50 10.30 -1.03
C GLY A 475 -3.95 10.65 -0.72
N ALA A 476 -4.84 9.66 -0.67
CA ALA A 476 -6.26 9.84 -0.36
C ALA A 476 -6.51 10.43 1.03
N SER A 477 -5.59 10.22 1.99
CA SER A 477 -5.63 10.81 3.33
C SER A 477 -5.26 12.29 3.41
N ALA A 478 -4.79 12.88 2.30
CA ALA A 478 -4.29 14.24 2.28
C ALA A 478 -5.26 15.23 1.63
N GLY A 479 -5.00 16.51 1.92
CA GLY A 479 -5.78 17.63 1.38
C GLY A 479 -5.59 17.86 -0.12
N ILE A 480 -6.48 18.69 -0.66
CA ILE A 480 -6.55 19.00 -2.09
C ILE A 480 -6.18 20.46 -2.33
N VAL A 481 -5.29 20.66 -3.32
CA VAL A 481 -4.80 21.98 -3.72
C VAL A 481 -5.37 22.40 -5.07
N GLY A 482 -5.53 23.70 -5.26
CA GLY A 482 -5.98 24.30 -6.51
C GLY A 482 -4.83 24.90 -7.33
N PRO A 483 -5.14 25.68 -8.38
CA PRO A 483 -4.15 26.28 -9.27
C PRO A 483 -3.11 27.17 -8.55
N GLU A 484 -3.46 27.73 -7.39
CA GLU A 484 -2.56 28.56 -6.60
C GLU A 484 -1.35 27.82 -6.04
N ALA A 485 -1.37 26.47 -6.03
CA ALA A 485 -0.29 25.64 -5.51
C ALA A 485 0.61 25.06 -6.61
N LEU A 486 0.37 25.36 -7.88
CA LEU A 486 1.14 24.79 -9.01
C LEU A 486 2.64 25.09 -8.88
N ASP A 487 2.99 26.30 -8.43
CA ASP A 487 4.38 26.76 -8.32
C ASP A 487 4.95 26.60 -6.90
N VAL A 488 4.24 25.88 -6.01
CA VAL A 488 4.73 25.59 -4.66
C VAL A 488 5.66 24.37 -4.72
N PRO A 489 6.84 24.42 -4.07
CA PRO A 489 7.71 23.27 -3.91
C PRO A 489 6.96 22.09 -3.26
N VAL A 490 7.04 20.91 -3.88
CA VAL A 490 6.39 19.70 -3.41
C VAL A 490 7.28 19.02 -2.38
N ASP A 491 7.23 19.54 -1.16
CA ASP A 491 7.95 19.03 0.00
C ASP A 491 7.05 19.09 1.26
N PHE A 492 7.59 18.84 2.46
CA PHE A 492 6.78 18.91 3.69
C PHE A 492 6.14 20.29 3.95
N GLY A 493 6.61 21.35 3.29
CA GLY A 493 6.04 22.70 3.34
C GLY A 493 4.68 22.84 2.67
N MET A 494 4.26 21.87 1.84
CA MET A 494 2.94 21.81 1.18
C MET A 494 1.75 21.95 2.14
N ALA A 495 1.95 21.57 3.41
CA ALA A 495 0.95 21.75 4.47
C ALA A 495 0.44 23.19 4.59
N LYS A 496 1.29 24.19 4.29
CA LYS A 496 0.96 25.62 4.37
C LYS A 496 -0.12 26.05 3.37
N VAL A 497 -0.26 25.33 2.24
CA VAL A 497 -1.29 25.61 1.21
C VAL A 497 -2.42 24.57 1.23
N GLY A 498 -2.50 23.75 2.29
CA GLY A 498 -3.52 22.73 2.47
C GLY A 498 -3.30 21.44 1.68
N GLY A 499 -2.09 21.23 1.15
CA GLY A 499 -1.65 19.96 0.58
C GLY A 499 -0.77 19.16 1.55
N ALA A 500 -0.17 18.07 1.08
CA ALA A 500 0.83 17.32 1.83
C ALA A 500 1.81 16.62 0.86
N LEU A 501 3.05 16.40 1.32
CA LEU A 501 3.99 15.54 0.58
C LEU A 501 3.54 14.08 0.60
N GLY A 502 3.10 13.61 1.77
CA GLY A 502 2.67 12.23 2.00
C GLY A 502 3.67 11.21 1.42
N SER A 503 3.15 10.23 0.69
CA SER A 503 3.95 9.21 0.01
C SER A 503 4.57 9.68 -1.33
N GLY A 504 4.28 10.91 -1.77
CA GLY A 504 4.71 11.48 -3.06
C GLY A 504 3.64 11.41 -4.17
N THR A 505 2.42 11.00 -3.86
CA THR A 505 1.30 10.89 -4.82
C THR A 505 0.78 12.25 -5.26
N MET A 506 0.72 12.51 -6.56
CA MET A 506 0.07 13.67 -7.18
C MET A 506 -1.06 13.17 -8.07
N LEU A 507 -2.28 13.12 -7.52
CA LEU A 507 -3.49 12.78 -8.27
C LEU A 507 -4.06 14.04 -8.91
N VAL A 508 -3.72 14.24 -10.18
CA VAL A 508 -4.06 15.42 -10.97
C VAL A 508 -5.46 15.24 -11.57
N MET A 509 -6.30 16.26 -11.42
CA MET A 509 -7.68 16.25 -11.89
C MET A 509 -7.97 17.50 -12.72
N ASP A 510 -8.63 17.30 -13.86
CA ASP A 510 -9.07 18.36 -14.76
C ASP A 510 -10.48 18.87 -14.41
N GLU A 511 -11.01 19.80 -15.22
CA GLU A 511 -12.31 20.43 -15.03
C GLU A 511 -13.50 19.47 -15.15
N SER A 512 -13.31 18.25 -15.65
CA SER A 512 -14.39 17.27 -15.80
C SER A 512 -14.81 16.62 -14.48
N VAL A 513 -13.94 16.67 -13.46
CA VAL A 513 -14.16 15.97 -12.18
C VAL A 513 -15.11 16.76 -11.29
N CYS A 514 -16.25 16.17 -10.92
CA CYS A 514 -17.14 16.74 -9.91
C CYS A 514 -16.57 16.57 -8.49
N ALA A 515 -16.54 17.65 -7.70
CA ALA A 515 -16.03 17.63 -6.33
C ALA A 515 -16.84 16.73 -5.38
N VAL A 516 -18.17 16.69 -5.56
CA VAL A 516 -19.07 15.86 -4.73
C VAL A 516 -18.86 14.37 -5.01
N ASP A 517 -18.77 14.01 -6.30
CA ASP A 517 -18.50 12.64 -6.74
C ASP A 517 -17.13 12.16 -6.26
N PHE A 518 -16.10 12.99 -6.41
CA PHE A 518 -14.77 12.67 -5.90
C PHE A 518 -14.75 12.52 -4.38
N ALA A 519 -15.38 13.43 -3.62
CA ALA A 519 -15.51 13.32 -2.16
C ALA A 519 -16.16 12.00 -1.73
N ARG A 520 -17.23 11.59 -2.44
CA ARG A 520 -17.90 10.32 -2.20
C ARG A 520 -16.97 9.13 -2.45
N SER A 521 -16.22 9.13 -3.56
CA SER A 521 -15.27 8.03 -3.86
C SER A 521 -14.22 7.85 -2.76
N VAL A 522 -13.70 8.95 -2.21
CA VAL A 522 -12.75 8.93 -1.09
C VAL A 522 -13.43 8.46 0.20
N ALA A 523 -14.68 8.86 0.45
CA ALA A 523 -15.44 8.39 1.60
C ALA A 523 -15.77 6.88 1.53
N VAL A 524 -16.00 6.33 0.34
CA VAL A 524 -16.15 4.87 0.13
C VAL A 524 -14.90 4.15 0.62
N PHE A 525 -13.71 4.61 0.20
CA PHE A 525 -12.44 4.06 0.63
C PHE A 525 -12.28 4.06 2.16
N PHE A 526 -12.43 5.21 2.83
CA PHE A 526 -12.24 5.27 4.29
C PHE A 526 -13.30 4.50 5.08
N ALA A 527 -14.54 4.42 4.59
CA ALA A 527 -15.58 3.63 5.22
C ALA A 527 -15.31 2.12 5.11
N HIS A 528 -14.71 1.67 4.00
CA HIS A 528 -14.29 0.28 3.80
C HIS A 528 -13.06 -0.06 4.67
N GLU A 529 -12.07 0.83 4.71
CA GLU A 529 -10.78 0.59 5.35
C GLU A 529 -10.73 0.90 6.86
N SER A 530 -11.83 1.41 7.43
CA SER A 530 -11.93 1.59 8.88
C SER A 530 -11.82 0.24 9.60
N CYS A 531 -10.83 0.10 10.50
CA CYS A 531 -10.71 -1.10 11.31
C CYS A 531 -11.90 -1.32 12.27
N GLY A 532 -12.71 -0.28 12.50
CA GLY A 532 -13.89 -0.38 13.35
C GLY A 532 -13.60 -0.34 14.86
N GLN A 533 -12.40 0.00 15.30
CA GLN A 533 -12.03 0.03 16.72
C GLN A 533 -12.68 1.21 17.47
N CYS A 534 -12.41 2.45 17.06
CA CYS A 534 -12.93 3.65 17.73
C CYS A 534 -14.23 4.15 17.10
N THR A 535 -15.20 4.54 17.93
CA THR A 535 -16.51 5.07 17.51
C THR A 535 -16.43 6.24 16.52
N PRO A 536 -15.63 7.31 16.75
CA PRO A 536 -15.60 8.45 15.82
C PRO A 536 -15.18 8.03 14.40
N CYS A 537 -14.22 7.12 14.25
CA CYS A 537 -13.83 6.62 12.93
C CYS A 537 -14.88 5.65 12.36
N ARG A 538 -15.28 4.62 13.14
CA ARG A 538 -16.17 3.54 12.69
C ARG A 538 -17.52 4.06 12.22
N GLU A 539 -18.14 4.93 13.02
CA GLU A 539 -19.45 5.49 12.69
C GLU A 539 -19.31 6.76 11.85
N GLY A 540 -18.29 7.59 12.12
CA GLY A 540 -18.11 8.84 11.38
C GLY A 540 -17.83 8.63 9.90
N THR A 541 -16.94 7.71 9.51
CA THR A 541 -16.69 7.41 8.09
C THR A 541 -17.95 6.93 7.37
N ARG A 542 -18.80 6.13 8.04
CA ARG A 542 -20.09 5.69 7.50
C ARG A 542 -21.08 6.83 7.34
N GLN A 543 -21.18 7.72 8.33
CA GLN A 543 -22.05 8.89 8.27
C GLN A 543 -21.58 9.89 7.19
N LEU A 544 -20.27 10.10 7.04
CA LEU A 544 -19.70 10.88 5.93
C LEU A 544 -20.14 10.29 4.58
N LEU A 545 -19.93 8.99 4.38
CA LEU A 545 -20.31 8.31 3.13
C LEU A 545 -21.82 8.38 2.87
N GLN A 546 -22.67 8.15 3.88
CA GLN A 546 -24.13 8.19 3.73
C GLN A 546 -24.62 9.59 3.35
N THR A 547 -24.13 10.63 4.03
CA THR A 547 -24.50 12.02 3.73
C THR A 547 -23.98 12.45 2.36
N LEU A 548 -22.72 12.14 2.03
CA LEU A 548 -22.16 12.44 0.70
C LEU A 548 -22.89 11.69 -0.42
N THR A 549 -23.28 10.43 -0.19
CA THR A 549 -24.09 9.67 -1.16
C THR A 549 -25.46 10.31 -1.36
N ARG A 550 -26.10 10.77 -0.28
CA ARG A 550 -27.39 11.46 -0.37
C ARG A 550 -27.29 12.79 -1.14
N ILE A 551 -26.24 13.58 -0.91
CA ILE A 551 -25.97 14.80 -1.69
C ILE A 551 -25.71 14.43 -3.16
N TRP A 552 -24.87 13.42 -3.41
CA TRP A 552 -24.55 12.92 -4.75
C TRP A 552 -25.78 12.44 -5.53
N GLU A 553 -26.79 11.89 -4.85
CA GLU A 553 -28.08 11.50 -5.44
C GLU A 553 -29.05 12.67 -5.69
N GLY A 554 -28.67 13.92 -5.40
CA GLY A 554 -29.55 15.08 -5.46
C GLY A 554 -30.59 15.14 -4.32
N LYS A 555 -30.41 14.36 -3.26
CA LYS A 555 -31.32 14.25 -2.10
C LYS A 555 -30.75 14.95 -0.85
N GLY A 556 -29.80 15.86 -1.04
CA GLY A 556 -29.20 16.66 0.02
C GLY A 556 -30.24 17.49 0.78
N GLN A 557 -29.93 17.86 2.01
CA GLN A 557 -30.80 18.63 2.89
C GLN A 557 -30.08 19.90 3.38
N PRO A 558 -30.83 20.98 3.69
CA PRO A 558 -30.28 22.13 4.40
C PRO A 558 -29.60 21.68 5.70
N GLY A 559 -28.35 22.13 5.91
CA GLY A 559 -27.54 21.79 7.10
C GLY A 559 -26.62 20.57 6.92
N ASP A 560 -26.69 19.85 5.80
CA ASP A 560 -25.79 18.71 5.56
C ASP A 560 -24.30 19.10 5.57
N LEU A 561 -23.96 20.25 5.00
CA LEU A 561 -22.57 20.72 4.97
C LEU A 561 -22.05 21.04 6.37
N ASP A 562 -22.87 21.68 7.20
CA ASP A 562 -22.51 21.98 8.59
C ASP A 562 -22.37 20.70 9.42
N PHE A 563 -23.23 19.70 9.16
CA PHE A 563 -23.12 18.39 9.77
C PHE A 563 -21.81 17.69 9.38
N LEU A 564 -21.48 17.67 8.08
CA LEU A 564 -20.26 17.10 7.54
C LEU A 564 -19.01 17.76 8.15
N GLU A 565 -18.99 19.09 8.22
CA GLU A 565 -17.88 19.82 8.82
C GLU A 565 -17.71 19.53 10.32
N ARG A 566 -18.82 19.52 11.07
CA ARG A 566 -18.80 19.22 12.51
C ARG A 566 -18.34 17.79 12.78
N LEU A 567 -18.88 16.82 12.04
CA LEU A 567 -18.50 15.42 12.16
C LEU A 567 -17.02 15.22 11.83
N GLY A 568 -16.54 15.82 10.74
CA GLY A 568 -15.12 15.75 10.36
C GLY A 568 -14.19 16.29 11.45
N LYS A 569 -14.57 17.40 12.12
CA LYS A 569 -13.81 17.94 13.26
C LYS A 569 -13.78 16.98 14.44
N THR A 570 -14.94 16.40 14.80
CA THR A 570 -15.00 15.36 15.84
C THR A 570 -14.13 14.15 15.51
N MET A 571 -14.10 13.73 14.25
CA MET A 571 -13.24 12.64 13.80
C MET A 571 -11.75 12.98 13.92
N MET A 572 -11.34 14.19 13.52
CA MET A 572 -9.97 14.70 13.68
C MET A 572 -9.53 14.68 15.15
N ASP A 573 -10.38 15.17 16.05
CA ASP A 573 -10.01 15.37 17.45
C ASP A 573 -10.07 14.08 18.28
N ALA A 574 -11.01 13.18 17.98
CA ALA A 574 -11.33 12.03 18.85
C ALA A 574 -10.94 10.66 18.27
N SER A 575 -10.48 10.58 17.02
CA SER A 575 -10.05 9.30 16.45
C SER A 575 -8.76 8.81 17.06
N PHE A 576 -8.71 7.49 17.29
CA PHE A 576 -7.62 6.81 17.98
C PHE A 576 -6.31 6.79 17.18
N CYS A 577 -6.40 6.69 15.84
CA CYS A 577 -5.25 6.60 14.96
C CYS A 577 -5.37 7.57 13.77
N PRO A 578 -4.26 7.81 13.03
CA PRO A 578 -4.24 8.74 11.92
C PRO A 578 -5.28 8.50 10.83
N LEU A 579 -5.74 7.26 10.58
CA LEU A 579 -6.77 6.99 9.57
C LEU A 579 -8.04 7.79 9.86
N GLY A 580 -8.59 7.66 11.06
CA GLY A 580 -9.82 8.38 11.42
C GLY A 580 -9.60 9.89 11.53
N GLN A 581 -8.38 10.31 11.89
CA GLN A 581 -8.03 11.73 11.98
C GLN A 581 -7.91 12.37 10.60
N THR A 582 -7.43 11.65 9.60
CA THR A 582 -7.14 12.22 8.27
C THR A 582 -8.24 11.96 7.24
N ALA A 583 -9.12 10.97 7.45
CA ALA A 583 -10.23 10.66 6.55
C ALA A 583 -11.10 11.89 6.16
N PRO A 584 -11.35 12.89 7.03
CA PRO A 584 -12.11 14.08 6.65
C PRO A 584 -11.30 15.18 5.94
N ALA A 585 -9.96 15.08 5.86
CA ALA A 585 -9.11 16.14 5.29
C ALA A 585 -9.45 16.48 3.82
N PRO A 586 -9.67 15.50 2.92
CA PRO A 586 -10.08 15.78 1.53
C PRO A 586 -11.41 16.54 1.47
N LEU A 587 -12.37 16.19 2.32
CA LEU A 587 -13.68 16.84 2.39
C LEU A 587 -13.54 18.32 2.75
N PHE A 588 -12.70 18.67 3.74
CA PHE A 588 -12.50 20.06 4.11
C PHE A 588 -11.88 20.89 2.98
N SER A 589 -10.89 20.33 2.28
CA SER A 589 -10.30 21.00 1.12
C SER A 589 -11.31 21.21 0.00
N LEU A 590 -12.18 20.22 -0.26
CA LEU A 590 -13.23 20.32 -1.28
C LEU A 590 -14.29 21.34 -0.90
N LEU A 591 -14.79 21.33 0.34
CA LEU A 591 -15.78 22.32 0.80
C LEU A 591 -15.22 23.74 0.76
N LYS A 592 -13.94 23.94 1.11
CA LYS A 592 -13.30 25.26 1.03
C LYS A 592 -13.25 25.81 -0.39
N ARG A 593 -13.12 24.94 -1.40
CA ARG A 593 -12.82 25.33 -2.80
C ARG A 593 -14.02 25.26 -3.72
N PHE A 594 -14.88 24.28 -3.49
CA PHE A 594 -15.96 23.89 -4.39
C PHE A 594 -17.31 23.84 -3.67
N ARG A 595 -17.50 24.64 -2.60
CA ARG A 595 -18.76 24.68 -1.83
C ARG A 595 -19.99 24.79 -2.73
N GLN A 596 -19.92 25.63 -3.76
CA GLN A 596 -21.01 25.83 -4.73
C GLN A 596 -21.41 24.52 -5.41
N GLU A 597 -20.46 23.62 -5.74
CA GLU A 597 -20.82 22.32 -6.33
C GLU A 597 -21.66 21.49 -5.35
N PHE A 598 -21.35 21.51 -4.05
CA PHE A 598 -22.16 20.82 -3.05
C PHE A 598 -23.55 21.44 -2.88
N GLU A 599 -23.63 22.77 -2.87
CA GLU A 599 -24.90 23.50 -2.77
C GLU A 599 -25.80 23.25 -3.99
N ASP A 600 -25.22 23.21 -5.20
CA ASP A 600 -25.94 22.86 -6.43
C ASP A 600 -26.52 21.43 -6.34
N HIS A 601 -25.76 20.47 -5.79
CA HIS A 601 -26.24 19.10 -5.60
C HIS A 601 -27.35 19.02 -4.56
N ILE A 602 -27.27 19.78 -3.47
CA ILE A 602 -28.36 19.91 -2.48
C ILE A 602 -29.62 20.50 -3.14
N ALA A 603 -29.46 21.39 -4.12
CA ALA A 603 -30.55 21.92 -4.94
C ALA A 603 -31.00 20.97 -6.07
N GLY A 604 -30.51 19.73 -6.11
CA GLY A 604 -30.91 18.72 -7.10
C GLY A 604 -30.23 18.85 -8.46
N LYS A 605 -29.11 19.59 -8.56
CA LYS A 605 -28.41 19.83 -9.83
C LYS A 605 -26.93 19.45 -9.78
N CYS A 606 -26.48 18.60 -10.70
CA CYS A 606 -25.06 18.34 -10.92
C CYS A 606 -24.60 19.11 -12.15
N THR A 607 -23.76 20.12 -11.97
CA THR A 607 -23.22 20.94 -13.06
C THR A 607 -22.33 20.16 -14.04
N HIS A 608 -21.74 19.07 -13.58
CA HIS A 608 -20.84 18.22 -14.37
C HIS A 608 -21.58 17.05 -15.06
N GLY A 609 -22.84 16.76 -14.67
CA GLY A 609 -23.67 15.72 -15.29
C GLY A 609 -23.22 14.28 -15.04
N VAL A 610 -22.29 14.04 -14.10
CA VAL A 610 -21.73 12.70 -13.82
C VAL A 610 -22.42 11.98 -12.65
N CYS A 611 -23.05 12.72 -11.75
CA CYS A 611 -23.72 12.17 -10.57
C CYS A 611 -25.10 11.62 -10.92
N LYS A 612 -25.56 10.59 -10.21
CA LYS A 612 -26.90 10.03 -10.38
C LYS A 612 -27.94 10.95 -9.74
N MET A 613 -28.34 12.00 -10.45
CA MET A 613 -29.42 12.89 -10.00
C MET A 613 -30.76 12.17 -10.14
N GLY A 614 -31.54 12.15 -9.05
CA GLY A 614 -32.84 11.48 -8.97
C GLY A 614 -33.94 12.09 -9.83
#